data_AF-A0A240UIX5-F1
#
_entry.id   AF-A0A240UIX5-F1
#
_cell.length_a   1.000
_cell.length_b   1.000
_cell.length_c   1.000
_cell.angle_alpha   90.00
_cell.angle_beta   90.00
_cell.angle_gamma   90.00
#
_symmetry.space_group_name_H-M   'P 1'
#
loop_
_entity.id
_entity.type
_entity.pdbx_description
1 polymer ?
#
loop_
_entity_poly.entity_id
_entity_poly.type
_entity_poly.pdbx_seq_one_letter_code
_entity_poly.pdbx_strand_id
1 'polypeptide(L)'
;MSVRYLELKDRAWSAILRSALVSDKLSSKAQRRIESEFETIKQLEYTESNIHGFLLGLAQAGSEIQIQMAIDVFDLFTRYVSDNTVFYKGWVSNDAHRTCAYRIKTTRMILTGYSHSGWSRNFSYDGLRLLADFDKVFAMLDGVTPPANGLENLFRNHFEELKQKKRLSSAYFDVRYHSGVGTIHFFPTRPDLIDRLNRLVGQHRKWLPENMAEASEDFLKQYTSAEKFDAEIRKEFASQAGETSYSRYYNFGIKCLVNPTANTREMDEHYKQAVACMDRATTVVLERKGINVQALLTSASSGCAHAARSQLAAPMLSLPLFPMESQSAVCI
;
A
#
# COMPACT_ATOMS: atom_id res chain seq x y z
N MET A 1 42.21 14.08 1.07
CA MET A 1 41.06 14.96 0.78
C MET A 1 40.82 15.85 1.99
N SER A 2 40.62 17.17 1.85
CA SER A 2 40.40 18.04 3.02
C SER A 2 39.00 17.85 3.59
N VAL A 3 38.84 17.96 4.91
CA VAL A 3 37.54 17.89 5.61
C VAL A 3 36.53 18.87 4.99
N ARG A 4 36.98 20.09 4.69
CA ARG A 4 36.18 21.14 4.06
C ARG A 4 35.63 20.75 2.68
N TYR A 5 36.40 20.01 1.89
CA TYR A 5 35.92 19.52 0.58
C TYR A 5 34.80 18.48 0.76
N LEU A 6 34.95 17.55 1.72
CA LEU A 6 33.94 16.52 1.99
C LEU A 6 32.63 17.14 2.49
N GLU A 7 32.69 18.14 3.37
CA GLU A 7 31.51 18.89 3.82
C GLU A 7 30.81 19.63 2.68
N LEU A 8 31.57 20.27 1.79
CA LEU A 8 31.01 20.95 0.62
C LEU A 8 30.34 19.96 -0.33
N LYS A 9 30.99 18.81 -0.57
CA LYS A 9 30.46 17.72 -1.40
C LYS A 9 29.14 17.17 -0.84
N ASP A 10 29.09 16.90 0.46
CA ASP A 10 27.87 16.42 1.14
C ASP A 10 26.71 17.43 1.02
N ARG A 11 27.00 18.73 1.22
CA ARG A 11 25.99 19.78 1.07
C ARG A 11 25.47 19.90 -0.35
N ALA A 12 26.34 19.77 -1.36
CA ALA A 12 25.97 19.87 -2.77
C ALA A 12 25.07 18.69 -3.19
N TRP A 13 25.46 17.45 -2.84
CA TRP A 13 24.62 16.27 -3.02
C TRP A 13 23.27 16.42 -2.31
N SER A 14 23.28 16.83 -1.05
CA SER A 14 22.05 17.02 -0.28
C SER A 14 21.14 18.10 -0.88
N ALA A 15 21.70 19.11 -1.56
CA ALA A 15 20.91 20.11 -2.28
C ALA A 15 20.21 19.50 -3.48
N ILE A 16 20.87 18.64 -4.26
CA ILE A 16 20.27 17.93 -5.40
C ILE A 16 19.10 17.05 -4.95
N LEU A 17 19.28 16.29 -3.87
CA LEU A 17 18.21 15.44 -3.34
C LEU A 17 16.96 16.25 -2.96
N ARG A 18 17.16 17.40 -2.31
CA ARG A 18 16.07 18.31 -1.94
C ARG A 18 15.43 18.99 -3.15
N SER A 19 16.23 19.43 -4.12
CA SER A 19 15.74 20.14 -5.31
C SER A 19 15.06 19.23 -6.32
N ALA A 20 15.37 17.93 -6.33
CA ALA A 20 14.74 16.94 -7.21
C ALA A 20 13.25 16.67 -6.88
N LEU A 21 12.61 17.48 -6.01
CA LEU A 21 11.17 17.44 -5.70
C LEU A 21 10.68 16.09 -5.16
N VAL A 22 11.59 15.34 -4.54
CA VAL A 22 11.37 14.02 -3.97
C VAL A 22 10.59 14.12 -2.66
N SER A 23 10.75 15.16 -1.85
CA SER A 23 10.11 15.24 -0.53
C SER A 23 8.59 15.45 -0.58
N ASP A 24 8.13 16.28 -1.50
CA ASP A 24 6.74 16.78 -1.47
C ASP A 24 5.78 15.80 -2.14
N LYS A 25 6.30 14.95 -3.02
CA LYS A 25 5.54 13.90 -3.72
C LYS A 25 5.60 12.55 -3.04
N LEU A 26 6.59 12.31 -2.18
CA LEU A 26 6.80 11.01 -1.56
C LEU A 26 6.25 10.92 -0.15
N SER A 27 5.81 9.71 0.22
CA SER A 27 5.48 9.40 1.61
C SER A 27 6.71 9.51 2.49
N SER A 28 6.51 9.71 3.79
CA SER A 28 7.57 9.79 4.78
C SER A 28 8.43 8.51 4.83
N LYS A 29 7.85 7.34 4.52
CA LYS A 29 8.59 6.08 4.42
C LYS A 29 9.41 5.99 3.13
N ALA A 30 8.85 6.38 1.99
CA ALA A 30 9.58 6.44 0.73
C ALA A 30 10.75 7.44 0.78
N GLN A 31 10.52 8.60 1.39
CA GLN A 31 11.57 9.59 1.63
C GLN A 31 12.74 8.99 2.44
N ARG A 32 12.46 8.35 3.58
CA ARG A 32 13.50 7.71 4.41
C ARG A 32 14.29 6.64 3.66
N ARG A 33 13.61 5.85 2.81
CA ARG A 33 14.28 4.83 1.98
C ARG A 33 15.26 5.48 1.01
N ILE A 34 14.82 6.50 0.27
CA ILE A 34 15.69 7.21 -0.66
C ILE A 34 16.84 7.88 0.08
N GLU A 35 16.58 8.54 1.21
CA GLU A 35 17.64 9.14 2.04
C GLU A 35 18.66 8.10 2.49
N SER A 36 18.23 6.88 2.84
CA SER A 36 19.14 5.79 3.21
C SER A 36 19.97 5.27 2.03
N GLU A 37 19.38 5.13 0.85
CA GLU A 37 20.08 4.74 -0.38
C GLU A 37 21.03 5.86 -0.85
N PHE A 38 20.68 7.12 -0.55
CA PHE A 38 21.45 8.30 -0.91
C PHE A 38 22.78 8.43 -0.17
N GLU A 39 22.91 7.86 1.03
CA GLU A 39 24.19 7.85 1.75
C GLU A 39 25.28 7.10 0.97
N THR A 40 24.90 6.12 0.14
CA THR A 40 25.83 5.46 -0.79
C THR A 40 26.16 6.37 -1.99
N ILE A 41 25.20 7.12 -2.51
CA ILE A 41 25.40 8.06 -3.63
C ILE A 41 26.34 9.21 -3.25
N LYS A 42 26.29 9.70 -2.01
CA LYS A 42 27.21 10.74 -1.51
C LYS A 42 28.68 10.33 -1.58
N GLN A 43 28.98 9.03 -1.63
CA GLN A 43 30.34 8.52 -1.77
C GLN A 43 30.90 8.77 -3.17
N LEU A 44 30.04 8.85 -4.19
CA LEU A 44 30.44 9.16 -5.57
C LEU A 44 31.09 10.55 -5.66
N GLU A 45 31.91 10.71 -6.69
CA GLU A 45 32.46 12.03 -7.04
C GLU A 45 31.33 12.96 -7.49
N TYR A 46 31.41 14.23 -7.11
CA TYR A 46 30.44 15.22 -7.52
C TYR A 46 30.75 15.67 -8.96
N THR A 47 30.29 14.88 -9.92
CA THR A 47 30.45 15.12 -11.36
C THR A 47 29.09 15.15 -12.04
N GLU A 48 29.02 15.84 -13.18
CA GLU A 48 27.79 15.94 -13.99
C GLU A 48 27.24 14.55 -14.37
N SER A 49 28.12 13.65 -14.81
CA SER A 49 27.75 12.26 -15.17
C SER A 49 27.11 11.52 -13.99
N ASN A 50 27.69 11.59 -12.79
CA ASN A 50 27.14 10.93 -11.61
C ASN A 50 25.80 11.53 -11.19
N ILE A 51 25.63 12.85 -11.33
CA ILE A 51 24.38 13.55 -11.02
C ILE A 51 23.27 13.10 -11.99
N HIS A 52 23.55 13.08 -13.31
CA HIS A 52 22.59 12.62 -14.30
C HIS A 52 22.23 11.14 -14.12
N GLY A 53 23.21 10.29 -13.84
CA GLY A 53 22.97 8.87 -13.55
C GLY A 53 22.06 8.68 -12.35
N PHE A 54 22.27 9.43 -11.27
CA PHE A 54 21.40 9.42 -10.09
C PHE A 54 19.97 9.87 -10.42
N LEU A 55 19.81 11.01 -11.08
CA LEU A 55 18.49 11.55 -11.43
C LEU A 55 17.71 10.62 -12.38
N LEU A 56 18.41 9.99 -13.34
CA LEU A 56 17.82 9.00 -14.23
C LEU A 56 17.36 7.75 -13.47
N GLY A 57 18.21 7.22 -12.59
CA GLY A 57 17.86 6.07 -11.76
C GLY A 57 16.66 6.34 -10.86
N LEU A 58 16.60 7.53 -10.27
CA LEU A 58 15.45 7.98 -9.47
C LEU A 58 14.17 8.09 -10.30
N ALA A 59 14.25 8.64 -11.52
CA ALA A 59 13.11 8.73 -12.43
C ALA A 59 12.60 7.33 -12.83
N GLN A 60 13.51 6.39 -13.10
CA GLN A 60 13.18 5.00 -13.43
C GLN A 60 12.55 4.25 -12.27
N ALA A 61 12.99 4.51 -11.03
CA ALA A 61 12.43 3.92 -9.82
C ALA A 61 11.07 4.54 -9.39
N GLY A 62 10.68 5.67 -10.00
CA GLY A 62 9.52 6.45 -9.57
C GLY A 62 8.20 5.66 -9.56
N SER A 63 7.95 4.82 -10.55
CA SER A 63 6.74 3.98 -10.64
C SER A 63 6.66 2.97 -9.49
N GLU A 64 7.77 2.29 -9.19
CA GLU A 64 7.88 1.32 -8.11
C GLU A 64 7.67 1.99 -6.75
N ILE A 65 8.27 3.18 -6.55
CA ILE A 65 8.10 3.96 -5.33
C ILE A 65 6.62 4.32 -5.11
N GLN A 66 5.93 4.77 -6.16
CA GLN A 66 4.51 5.12 -6.11
C GLN A 66 3.63 3.91 -5.76
N ILE A 67 3.91 2.75 -6.36
CA ILE A 67 3.23 1.49 -6.04
C ILE A 67 3.46 1.13 -4.56
N GLN A 68 4.70 1.22 -4.07
CA GLN A 68 5.02 0.91 -2.68
C GLN A 68 4.33 1.88 -1.70
N MET A 69 4.21 3.16 -2.04
CA MET A 69 3.46 4.13 -1.24
C MET A 69 1.99 3.76 -1.14
N ALA A 70 1.37 3.35 -2.25
CA ALA A 70 -0.01 2.87 -2.27
C ALA A 70 -0.18 1.61 -1.42
N ILE A 71 0.74 0.64 -1.52
CA ILE A 71 0.75 -0.56 -0.69
C ILE A 71 0.85 -0.21 0.80
N ASP A 72 1.75 0.72 1.15
CA ASP A 72 1.94 1.15 2.53
C ASP A 72 0.65 1.77 3.11
N VAL A 73 -0.03 2.63 2.36
CA VAL A 73 -1.32 3.22 2.77
C VAL A 73 -2.41 2.16 2.87
N PHE A 74 -2.48 1.24 1.91
CA PHE A 74 -3.41 0.13 1.94
C PHE A 74 -3.22 -0.72 3.21
N ASP A 75 -1.98 -1.11 3.51
CA ASP A 75 -1.67 -1.91 4.69
C ASP A 75 -1.94 -1.17 5.99
N LEU A 76 -1.71 0.14 6.04
CA LEU A 76 -2.04 0.95 7.22
C LEU A 76 -3.55 0.93 7.52
N PHE A 77 -4.39 0.99 6.49
CA PHE A 77 -5.83 0.86 6.67
C PHE A 77 -6.25 -0.56 7.07
N THR A 78 -5.59 -1.61 6.62
CA THR A 78 -6.08 -2.99 6.82
C THR A 78 -5.48 -3.69 8.04
N ARG A 79 -4.24 -3.37 8.42
CA ARG A 79 -3.43 -4.13 9.39
C ARG A 79 -4.03 -4.25 10.79
N TYR A 80 -4.62 -3.17 11.31
CA TYR A 80 -5.07 -3.12 12.71
C TYR A 80 -6.59 -3.25 12.86
N VAL A 81 -7.35 -2.90 11.83
CA VAL A 81 -8.81 -2.91 11.84
C VAL A 81 -9.30 -3.74 10.67
N SER A 82 -9.52 -5.03 10.92
CA SER A 82 -10.02 -5.95 9.88
C SER A 82 -11.43 -5.62 9.41
N ASP A 83 -12.19 -4.77 10.10
CA ASP A 83 -13.49 -4.26 9.63
C ASP A 83 -13.35 -3.28 8.45
N ASN A 84 -12.16 -2.75 8.19
CA ASN A 84 -11.92 -1.92 7.02
C ASN A 84 -11.88 -2.72 5.71
N THR A 85 -11.85 -4.05 5.77
CA THR A 85 -11.67 -4.92 4.61
C THR A 85 -12.93 -5.70 4.24
N VAL A 86 -12.97 -6.18 3.00
CA VAL A 86 -13.92 -7.20 2.54
C VAL A 86 -13.19 -8.25 1.73
N PHE A 87 -13.64 -9.49 1.85
CA PHE A 87 -12.98 -10.65 1.26
C PHE A 87 -13.62 -11.09 -0.05
N TYR A 88 -12.80 -11.61 -0.96
CA TYR A 88 -13.21 -12.20 -2.24
C TYR A 88 -12.19 -13.27 -2.68
N LYS A 89 -12.53 -14.06 -3.69
CA LYS A 89 -11.62 -15.05 -4.28
C LYS A 89 -10.59 -14.35 -5.16
N GLY A 90 -9.31 -14.57 -4.87
CA GLY A 90 -8.19 -13.99 -5.62
C GLY A 90 -8.06 -14.56 -7.04
N TRP A 91 -7.28 -13.86 -7.86
CA TRP A 91 -6.94 -14.27 -9.21
C TRP A 91 -6.04 -15.51 -9.24
N VAL A 92 -6.14 -16.27 -10.33
CA VAL A 92 -5.86 -17.71 -10.41
C VAL A 92 -4.38 -18.09 -10.42
N SER A 93 -3.43 -17.15 -10.60
CA SER A 93 -2.10 -17.50 -11.11
C SER A 93 -1.22 -18.40 -10.22
N ASN A 94 -1.52 -18.64 -8.93
CA ASN A 94 -0.98 -19.79 -8.15
C ASN A 94 -1.78 -20.08 -6.84
N ASP A 95 -1.66 -21.29 -6.28
CA ASP A 95 -2.35 -21.74 -5.04
C ASP A 95 -2.07 -20.87 -3.79
N ALA A 96 -0.91 -20.23 -3.74
CA ALA A 96 -0.51 -19.35 -2.64
C ALA A 96 -1.21 -17.96 -2.69
N HIS A 97 -1.60 -17.48 -3.87
CA HIS A 97 -2.32 -16.22 -4.08
C HIS A 97 -3.84 -16.43 -4.30
N ARG A 98 -4.29 -17.69 -4.41
CA ARG A 98 -5.67 -18.09 -4.73
C ARG A 98 -6.68 -17.93 -3.59
N THR A 99 -6.25 -17.99 -2.33
CA THR A 99 -7.14 -18.48 -1.27
C THR A 99 -7.74 -17.40 -0.35
N CYS A 100 -7.26 -16.15 -0.38
CA CYS A 100 -7.85 -15.08 0.44
C CYS A 100 -7.43 -13.68 -0.03
N ALA A 101 -8.08 -13.17 -1.07
CA ALA A 101 -7.92 -11.78 -1.45
C ALA A 101 -8.84 -10.87 -0.64
N TYR A 102 -8.43 -9.63 -0.42
CA TYR A 102 -9.27 -8.63 0.21
C TYR A 102 -9.04 -7.25 -0.37
N ARG A 103 -10.03 -6.38 -0.19
CA ARG A 103 -9.98 -4.97 -0.57
C ARG A 103 -10.50 -4.10 0.55
N ILE A 104 -10.15 -2.83 0.53
CA ILE A 104 -10.66 -1.82 1.45
C ILE A 104 -12.13 -1.49 1.11
N LYS A 105 -12.95 -1.29 2.14
CA LYS A 105 -14.34 -0.81 2.02
C LYS A 105 -14.37 0.61 1.47
N THR A 106 -15.31 0.88 0.58
CA THR A 106 -15.53 2.20 -0.01
C THR A 106 -16.41 3.12 0.85
N THR A 107 -16.96 2.60 1.94
CA THR A 107 -17.94 3.28 2.80
C THR A 107 -17.33 3.97 4.02
N ARG A 108 -16.43 3.29 4.73
CA ARG A 108 -15.78 3.80 5.94
C ARG A 108 -14.51 3.03 6.26
N MET A 109 -13.47 3.74 6.67
CA MET A 109 -12.25 3.16 7.22
C MET A 109 -11.94 3.77 8.59
N ILE A 110 -11.32 2.99 9.46
CA ILE A 110 -10.90 3.41 10.81
C ILE A 110 -9.40 3.23 10.97
N LEU A 111 -8.72 4.26 11.46
CA LEU A 111 -7.39 4.11 12.06
C LEU A 111 -7.49 4.17 13.59
N THR A 112 -6.64 3.40 14.27
CA THR A 112 -6.56 3.30 15.72
C THR A 112 -5.15 3.65 16.20
N GLY A 113 -4.98 3.88 17.51
CA GLY A 113 -3.67 4.19 18.09
C GLY A 113 -3.34 5.68 18.14
N TYR A 114 -4.31 6.55 17.89
CA TYR A 114 -4.16 8.02 17.92
C TYR A 114 -4.89 8.62 19.12
N SER A 115 -4.79 7.96 20.29
CA SER A 115 -5.36 8.49 21.52
C SER A 115 -4.60 9.74 21.93
N HIS A 116 -5.31 10.66 22.57
CA HIS A 116 -4.73 11.95 22.88
C HIS A 116 -5.23 12.45 24.22
N SER A 117 -4.33 13.03 25.00
CA SER A 117 -4.71 13.68 26.25
C SER A 117 -5.57 14.91 25.94
N GLY A 118 -6.58 15.18 26.79
CA GLY A 118 -7.48 16.32 26.59
C GLY A 118 -6.77 17.68 26.57
N TRP A 119 -5.58 17.76 27.20
CA TRP A 119 -4.77 18.96 27.36
C TRP A 119 -3.97 19.37 26.11
N SER A 120 -3.72 18.42 25.22
CA SER A 120 -2.93 18.69 24.04
C SER A 120 -3.75 19.44 22.99
N ARG A 121 -3.14 20.50 22.45
CA ARG A 121 -3.76 21.46 21.50
C ARG A 121 -3.54 21.13 20.04
N ASN A 122 -2.64 20.18 19.75
CA ASN A 122 -2.20 19.85 18.39
C ASN A 122 -2.17 18.33 18.21
N PHE A 123 -2.50 17.87 17.01
CA PHE A 123 -2.29 16.47 16.65
C PHE A 123 -0.79 16.13 16.68
N SER A 124 -0.46 14.85 16.89
CA SER A 124 0.94 14.43 16.97
C SER A 124 1.67 14.67 15.64
N TYR A 125 2.96 14.99 15.71
CA TYR A 125 3.78 15.21 14.53
C TYR A 125 3.78 13.99 13.59
N ASP A 126 3.94 12.79 14.15
CA ASP A 126 3.89 11.54 13.38
C ASP A 126 2.52 11.29 12.76
N GLY A 127 1.45 11.65 13.49
CA GLY A 127 0.09 11.58 12.98
C GLY A 127 -0.12 12.53 11.79
N LEU A 128 0.39 13.77 11.88
CA LEU A 128 0.31 14.72 10.76
C LEU A 128 1.07 14.22 9.53
N ARG A 129 2.28 13.68 9.70
CA ARG A 129 3.05 13.10 8.58
C ARG A 129 2.34 11.92 7.93
N LEU A 130 1.72 11.05 8.72
CA LEU A 130 0.91 9.96 8.19
C LEU A 130 -0.27 10.48 7.36
N LEU A 131 -0.98 11.50 7.84
CA LEU A 131 -2.08 12.09 7.10
C LEU A 131 -1.60 12.77 5.81
N ALA A 132 -0.42 13.39 5.82
CA ALA A 132 0.22 13.94 4.62
C ALA A 132 0.57 12.84 3.62
N ASP A 133 1.03 11.67 4.08
CA ASP A 133 1.30 10.52 3.23
C ASP A 133 0.01 10.04 2.53
N PHE A 134 -1.13 10.10 3.21
CA PHE A 134 -2.43 9.79 2.59
C PHE A 134 -2.78 10.83 1.53
N ASP A 135 -2.65 12.12 1.82
CA ASP A 135 -2.93 13.19 0.86
C ASP A 135 -2.11 13.02 -0.43
N LYS A 136 -0.82 12.65 -0.30
CA LYS A 136 0.07 12.38 -1.43
C LYS A 136 -0.37 11.18 -2.26
N VAL A 137 -0.69 10.06 -1.61
CA VAL A 137 -1.12 8.84 -2.32
C VAL A 137 -2.45 9.05 -3.02
N PHE A 138 -3.42 9.72 -2.40
CA PHE A 138 -4.71 9.97 -3.05
C PHE A 138 -4.60 11.00 -4.18
N ALA A 139 -3.77 12.04 -4.04
CA ALA A 139 -3.47 12.95 -5.14
C ALA A 139 -2.78 12.25 -6.31
N MET A 140 -1.83 11.35 -6.02
CA MET A 140 -1.18 10.51 -7.03
C MET A 140 -2.19 9.63 -7.78
N LEU A 141 -3.13 8.99 -7.07
CA LEU A 141 -4.18 8.17 -7.68
C LEU A 141 -5.20 8.98 -8.49
N ASP A 142 -5.43 10.24 -8.13
CA ASP A 142 -6.30 11.17 -8.86
C ASP A 142 -5.56 11.87 -10.02
N GLY A 143 -4.23 11.75 -10.08
CA GLY A 143 -3.40 12.36 -11.13
C GLY A 143 -3.14 13.85 -10.93
N VAL A 144 -3.23 14.34 -9.68
CA VAL A 144 -3.08 15.75 -9.33
C VAL A 144 -1.98 15.94 -8.28
N THR A 145 -1.65 17.21 -7.98
CA THR A 145 -0.76 17.52 -6.85
C THR A 145 -1.54 17.49 -5.53
N PRO A 146 -0.87 17.22 -4.38
CA PRO A 146 -1.53 17.20 -3.09
C PRO A 146 -2.35 18.48 -2.84
N PRO A 147 -3.64 18.35 -2.52
CA PRO A 147 -4.53 19.49 -2.39
C PRO A 147 -4.23 20.28 -1.11
N ALA A 148 -4.41 21.60 -1.15
CA ALA A 148 -4.19 22.47 0.01
C ALA A 148 -5.12 22.12 1.19
N ASN A 149 -6.33 21.64 0.91
CA ASN A 149 -7.32 21.17 1.89
C ASN A 149 -7.21 19.65 2.16
N GLY A 150 -5.98 19.12 2.23
CA GLY A 150 -5.70 17.74 2.63
C GLY A 150 -6.00 17.43 4.10
N LEU A 151 -5.92 16.16 4.47
CA LEU A 151 -6.05 15.64 5.83
C LEU A 151 -5.02 16.27 6.78
N GLU A 152 -3.76 16.43 6.35
CA GLU A 152 -2.73 17.05 7.18
C GLU A 152 -3.14 18.48 7.56
N ASN A 153 -3.55 19.28 6.58
CA ASN A 153 -4.00 20.65 6.79
C ASN A 153 -5.23 20.71 7.71
N LEU A 154 -6.19 19.83 7.47
CA LEU A 154 -7.41 19.73 8.28
C LEU A 154 -7.09 19.44 9.75
N PHE A 155 -6.23 18.46 10.03
CA PHE A 155 -5.83 18.12 11.41
C PHE A 155 -4.90 19.15 12.03
N ARG A 156 -4.14 19.89 11.24
CA ARG A 156 -3.27 20.97 11.72
C ARG A 156 -4.07 22.19 12.15
N ASN A 157 -5.07 22.58 11.37
CA ASN A 157 -5.75 23.86 11.51
C ASN A 157 -7.11 23.76 12.22
N HIS A 158 -7.76 22.59 12.19
CA HIS A 158 -9.10 22.38 12.76
C HIS A 158 -9.12 21.28 13.85
N PHE A 159 -8.00 21.08 14.55
CA PHE A 159 -7.87 20.00 15.53
C PHE A 159 -8.87 20.08 16.69
N GLU A 160 -9.12 21.28 17.23
CA GLU A 160 -10.06 21.46 18.33
C GLU A 160 -11.50 21.14 17.92
N GLU A 161 -11.89 21.47 16.68
CA GLU A 161 -13.19 21.09 16.13
C GLU A 161 -13.31 19.57 15.94
N LEU A 162 -12.24 18.92 15.49
CA LEU A 162 -12.15 17.45 15.40
C LEU A 162 -12.25 16.81 16.79
N LYS A 163 -11.60 17.37 17.83
CA LYS A 163 -11.70 16.90 19.23
C LYS A 163 -13.13 17.01 19.77
N GLN A 164 -13.88 18.02 19.34
CA GLN A 164 -15.31 18.18 19.64
C GLN A 164 -16.20 17.22 18.82
N LYS A 165 -15.60 16.22 18.16
CA LYS A 165 -16.28 15.20 17.34
C LYS A 165 -17.06 15.77 16.16
N LYS A 166 -16.75 17.00 15.71
CA LYS A 166 -17.32 17.54 14.47
C LYS A 166 -16.87 16.67 13.30
N ARG A 167 -17.76 16.49 12.32
CA ARG A 167 -17.42 15.89 11.02
C ARG A 167 -16.94 17.01 10.12
N LEU A 168 -15.69 16.93 9.67
CA LEU A 168 -15.09 17.92 8.78
C LEU A 168 -14.64 17.24 7.49
N SER A 169 -14.59 17.99 6.40
CA SER A 169 -14.23 17.48 5.07
C SER A 169 -12.83 17.93 4.67
N SER A 170 -12.04 17.00 4.15
CA SER A 170 -10.85 17.25 3.34
C SER A 170 -11.17 17.01 1.86
N ALA A 171 -10.17 17.13 0.98
CA ALA A 171 -10.32 16.90 -0.45
C ALA A 171 -10.91 15.52 -0.80
N TYR A 172 -10.55 14.46 -0.07
CA TYR A 172 -10.92 13.08 -0.41
C TYR A 172 -11.75 12.37 0.66
N PHE A 173 -11.91 12.96 1.84
CA PHE A 173 -12.58 12.33 2.98
C PHE A 173 -13.40 13.32 3.80
N ASP A 174 -14.55 12.88 4.29
CA ASP A 174 -15.02 13.40 5.57
C ASP A 174 -14.37 12.62 6.70
N VAL A 175 -14.07 13.32 7.79
CA VAL A 175 -13.37 12.74 8.94
C VAL A 175 -14.11 13.02 10.24
N ARG A 176 -14.14 12.01 11.11
CA ARG A 176 -14.47 12.16 12.54
C ARG A 176 -13.33 11.65 13.40
N TYR A 177 -12.95 12.44 14.40
CA TYR A 177 -11.93 12.06 15.36
C TYR A 177 -12.55 11.74 16.72
N HIS A 178 -12.25 10.56 17.25
CA HIS A 178 -12.67 10.11 18.57
C HIS A 178 -11.47 10.11 19.52
N SER A 179 -11.11 11.30 20.00
CA SER A 179 -9.91 11.55 20.83
C SER A 179 -9.78 10.62 22.04
N GLY A 180 -10.88 10.33 22.74
CA GLY A 180 -10.88 9.49 23.94
C GLY A 180 -10.50 8.03 23.69
N VAL A 181 -10.94 7.45 22.56
CA VAL A 181 -10.60 6.06 22.17
C VAL A 181 -9.39 6.02 21.24
N GLY A 182 -9.02 7.17 20.66
CA GLY A 182 -7.89 7.30 19.75
C GLY A 182 -8.14 6.74 18.37
N THR A 183 -9.37 6.92 17.86
CA THR A 183 -9.73 6.47 16.51
C THR A 183 -10.02 7.63 15.57
N ILE A 184 -9.62 7.46 14.31
CA ILE A 184 -9.95 8.39 13.22
C ILE A 184 -10.81 7.63 12.23
N HIS A 185 -12.00 8.14 11.95
CA HIS A 185 -12.94 7.55 11.01
C HIS A 185 -12.92 8.36 9.73
N PHE A 186 -12.60 7.71 8.62
CA PHE A 186 -12.55 8.28 7.29
C PHE A 186 -13.77 7.81 6.50
N PHE A 187 -14.47 8.73 5.86
CA PHE A 187 -15.58 8.46 4.96
C PHE A 187 -15.19 9.00 3.58
N PRO A 188 -14.82 8.13 2.62
CA PRO A 188 -14.41 8.57 1.29
C PRO A 188 -15.48 9.41 0.60
N THR A 189 -15.12 10.58 0.08
CA THR A 189 -15.98 11.38 -0.81
C THR A 189 -15.79 10.97 -2.28
N ARG A 190 -14.66 10.33 -2.58
CA ARG A 190 -14.26 9.79 -3.88
C ARG A 190 -14.03 8.26 -3.78
N PRO A 191 -15.10 7.45 -3.69
CA PRO A 191 -14.98 5.99 -3.59
C PRO A 191 -14.29 5.37 -4.82
N ASP A 192 -14.29 6.06 -5.96
CA ASP A 192 -13.52 5.69 -7.14
C ASP A 192 -12.01 5.65 -6.88
N LEU A 193 -11.47 6.56 -6.06
CA LEU A 193 -10.05 6.54 -5.70
C LEU A 193 -9.70 5.40 -4.75
N ILE A 194 -10.64 4.98 -3.91
CA ILE A 194 -10.49 3.78 -3.07
C ILE A 194 -10.47 2.53 -3.96
N ASP A 195 -11.34 2.46 -4.98
CA ASP A 195 -11.32 1.37 -5.95
C ASP A 195 -10.01 1.36 -6.76
N ARG A 196 -9.49 2.52 -7.18
CA ARG A 196 -8.17 2.62 -7.82
C ARG A 196 -7.05 2.10 -6.92
N LEU A 197 -7.04 2.48 -5.64
CA LEU A 197 -6.07 1.96 -4.66
C LEU A 197 -6.17 0.43 -4.54
N ASN A 198 -7.40 -0.08 -4.39
CA ASN A 198 -7.67 -1.51 -4.29
C ASN A 198 -7.21 -2.28 -5.53
N ARG A 199 -7.44 -1.73 -6.72
CA ARG A 199 -7.01 -2.34 -7.99
C ARG A 199 -5.50 -2.37 -8.12
N LEU A 200 -4.85 -1.23 -7.88
CA LEU A 200 -3.39 -1.11 -7.95
C LEU A 200 -2.71 -2.13 -7.03
N VAL A 201 -3.14 -2.19 -5.77
CA VAL A 201 -2.59 -3.15 -4.79
C VAL A 201 -2.98 -4.58 -5.13
N GLY A 202 -4.23 -4.82 -5.52
CA GLY A 202 -4.69 -6.15 -5.89
C GLY A 202 -3.96 -6.73 -7.10
N GLN A 203 -3.68 -5.92 -8.12
CA GLN A 203 -2.89 -6.32 -9.29
C GLN A 203 -1.45 -6.60 -8.91
N HIS A 204 -0.83 -5.72 -8.12
CA HIS A 204 0.55 -5.92 -7.65
C HIS A 204 0.69 -7.20 -6.81
N ARG A 205 -0.28 -7.47 -5.92
CA ARG A 205 -0.35 -8.69 -5.10
C ARG A 205 -0.88 -9.93 -5.84
N LYS A 206 -1.16 -9.80 -7.15
CA LYS A 206 -1.72 -10.86 -8.00
C LYS A 206 -3.06 -11.41 -7.48
N TRP A 207 -3.80 -10.61 -6.72
CA TRP A 207 -5.18 -10.86 -6.32
C TRP A 207 -6.18 -10.51 -7.42
N LEU A 208 -5.78 -9.64 -8.35
CA LEU A 208 -6.56 -9.23 -9.52
C LEU A 208 -5.75 -9.51 -10.79
N PRO A 209 -6.42 -9.76 -11.93
CA PRO A 209 -5.74 -9.82 -13.23
C PRO A 209 -5.11 -8.48 -13.58
N GLU A 210 -4.01 -8.52 -14.34
CA GLU A 210 -3.35 -7.31 -14.85
C GLU A 210 -4.31 -6.51 -15.73
N ASN A 211 -5.11 -7.21 -16.54
CA ASN A 211 -6.22 -6.63 -17.29
C ASN A 211 -7.56 -7.15 -16.76
N MET A 212 -8.34 -6.27 -16.13
CA MET A 212 -9.68 -6.61 -15.61
C MET A 212 -10.68 -7.01 -16.70
N ALA A 213 -10.43 -6.71 -17.98
CA ALA A 213 -11.25 -7.19 -19.09
C ALA A 213 -11.14 -8.71 -19.32
N GLU A 214 -10.10 -9.36 -18.79
CA GLU A 214 -9.90 -10.81 -18.84
C GLU A 214 -10.67 -11.55 -17.74
N ALA A 215 -11.24 -10.81 -16.79
CA ALA A 215 -12.04 -11.38 -15.72
C ALA A 215 -13.40 -11.86 -16.23
N SER A 216 -13.85 -13.04 -15.77
CA SER A 216 -15.21 -13.51 -16.03
C SER A 216 -16.25 -12.60 -15.38
N GLU A 217 -17.49 -12.63 -15.89
CA GLU A 217 -18.61 -11.87 -15.31
C GLU A 217 -18.81 -12.20 -13.83
N ASP A 218 -18.68 -13.48 -13.47
CA ASP A 218 -18.76 -13.94 -12.09
C ASP A 218 -17.63 -13.37 -11.21
N PHE A 219 -16.41 -13.22 -11.75
CA PHE A 219 -15.29 -12.62 -11.03
C PHE A 219 -15.55 -11.14 -10.78
N LEU A 220 -16.01 -10.42 -11.80
CA LEU A 220 -16.37 -9.01 -11.66
C LEU A 220 -17.51 -8.84 -10.66
N LYS A 221 -18.51 -9.72 -10.68
CA LYS A 221 -19.65 -9.70 -9.77
C LYS A 221 -19.25 -9.92 -8.32
N GLN A 222 -18.39 -10.90 -8.02
CA GLN A 222 -17.92 -11.09 -6.63
C GLN A 222 -17.10 -9.89 -6.14
N TYR A 223 -16.22 -9.32 -6.97
CA TYR A 223 -15.33 -8.22 -6.57
C TYR A 223 -16.12 -6.95 -6.27
N THR A 224 -17.01 -6.59 -7.19
CA THR A 224 -17.88 -5.41 -7.06
C THR A 224 -18.87 -5.56 -5.91
N SER A 225 -19.42 -6.76 -5.72
CA SER A 225 -20.41 -7.04 -4.66
C SER A 225 -19.80 -7.49 -3.33
N ALA A 226 -18.47 -7.49 -3.17
CA ALA A 226 -17.79 -8.00 -1.97
C ALA A 226 -18.31 -7.36 -0.67
N GLU A 227 -18.60 -6.05 -0.66
CA GLU A 227 -19.19 -5.38 0.51
C GLU A 227 -20.59 -5.89 0.88
N LYS A 228 -21.37 -6.35 -0.09
CA LYS A 228 -22.70 -6.95 0.15
C LYS A 228 -22.59 -8.36 0.73
N PHE A 229 -21.52 -9.09 0.38
CA PHE A 229 -21.33 -10.48 0.79
C PHE A 229 -20.52 -10.63 2.09
N ASP A 230 -19.74 -9.60 2.46
CA ASP A 230 -18.79 -9.63 3.57
C ASP A 230 -19.41 -10.09 4.91
N ALA A 231 -20.62 -9.60 5.25
CA ALA A 231 -21.28 -9.98 6.50
C ALA A 231 -21.60 -11.48 6.56
N GLU A 232 -22.05 -12.07 5.45
CA GLU A 232 -22.32 -13.52 5.35
C GLU A 232 -21.01 -14.32 5.34
N ILE A 233 -19.98 -13.85 4.63
CA ILE A 233 -18.66 -14.51 4.59
C ILE A 233 -18.04 -14.55 5.98
N ARG A 234 -18.04 -13.43 6.71
CA ARG A 234 -17.50 -13.36 8.08
C ARG A 234 -18.28 -14.23 9.05
N LYS A 235 -19.60 -14.34 8.89
CA LYS A 235 -20.44 -15.24 9.69
C LYS A 235 -20.07 -16.71 9.42
N GLU A 236 -19.93 -17.09 8.15
CA GLU A 236 -19.53 -18.45 7.74
C GLU A 236 -18.09 -18.79 8.15
N PHE A 237 -17.19 -17.81 8.14
CA PHE A 237 -15.84 -17.95 8.69
C PHE A 237 -15.89 -18.21 10.20
N ALA A 238 -16.70 -17.45 10.93
CA ALA A 238 -16.83 -17.57 12.38
C ALA A 238 -17.46 -18.89 12.82
N SER A 239 -18.40 -19.47 12.05
CA SER A 239 -19.00 -20.77 12.36
C SER A 239 -18.06 -21.96 12.18
N GLN A 240 -16.99 -21.79 11.41
CA GLN A 240 -15.94 -22.81 11.23
C GLN A 240 -14.92 -22.81 12.39
N ALA A 241 -14.84 -21.73 13.16
CA ALA A 241 -14.04 -21.67 14.37
C ALA A 241 -14.82 -22.34 15.51
N GLY A 242 -14.26 -23.38 16.15
CA GLY A 242 -14.89 -24.05 17.29
C GLY A 242 -15.27 -23.10 18.44
N GLU A 243 -16.10 -23.56 19.37
CA GLU A 243 -16.79 -22.72 20.37
C GLU A 243 -15.87 -21.87 21.28
N THR A 244 -14.58 -22.19 21.40
CA THR A 244 -13.69 -21.52 22.35
C THR A 244 -13.26 -20.12 21.89
N SER A 245 -13.41 -19.13 22.77
CA SER A 245 -13.04 -17.72 22.54
C SER A 245 -11.52 -17.53 22.31
N TYR A 246 -10.71 -18.40 22.90
CA TYR A 246 -9.24 -18.36 22.81
C TYR A 246 -8.74 -18.71 21.39
N SER A 247 -9.38 -19.68 20.73
CA SER A 247 -9.09 -20.08 19.34
C SER A 247 -9.36 -18.95 18.33
N ARG A 248 -10.47 -18.21 18.54
CA ARG A 248 -10.90 -17.10 17.68
C ARG A 248 -9.95 -15.89 17.67
N TYR A 249 -9.20 -15.67 18.75
CA TYR A 249 -8.40 -14.45 18.92
C TYR A 249 -6.91 -14.63 18.60
N TYR A 250 -6.32 -15.79 18.90
CA TYR A 250 -4.88 -16.02 18.76
C TYR A 250 -4.50 -17.01 17.64
N ASN A 251 -5.40 -17.90 17.21
CA ASN A 251 -5.03 -19.02 16.33
C ASN A 251 -5.74 -19.02 14.96
N PHE A 252 -6.82 -18.24 14.79
CA PHE A 252 -7.69 -18.34 13.61
C PHE A 252 -8.47 -17.06 13.26
N GLY A 253 -8.11 -15.90 13.82
CA GLY A 253 -8.89 -14.67 13.64
C GLY A 253 -8.65 -13.98 12.30
N ILE A 254 -9.65 -13.31 11.73
CA ILE A 254 -9.53 -12.49 10.49
C ILE A 254 -8.33 -11.53 10.53
N LYS A 255 -7.93 -11.09 11.71
CA LYS A 255 -6.75 -10.23 11.92
C LYS A 255 -5.45 -10.84 11.37
N CYS A 256 -5.27 -12.17 11.40
CA CYS A 256 -4.07 -12.80 10.84
C CYS A 256 -4.01 -12.70 9.31
N LEU A 257 -5.16 -12.62 8.63
CA LEU A 257 -5.25 -12.49 7.17
C LEU A 257 -4.80 -11.12 6.68
N VAL A 258 -4.98 -10.07 7.49
CA VAL A 258 -4.69 -8.68 7.13
C VAL A 258 -3.40 -8.15 7.78
N ASN A 259 -2.76 -8.92 8.67
CA ASN A 259 -1.53 -8.54 9.36
C ASN A 259 -0.52 -9.70 9.44
N PRO A 260 0.07 -10.13 8.31
CA PRO A 260 0.98 -11.26 8.28
C PRO A 260 2.36 -10.98 8.91
N THR A 261 2.68 -9.71 9.22
CA THR A 261 4.02 -9.26 9.64
C THR A 261 4.36 -9.51 11.11
N ALA A 262 3.48 -10.15 11.88
CA ALA A 262 3.79 -10.62 13.24
C ALA A 262 4.53 -11.98 13.15
N ASN A 263 5.73 -11.97 12.58
CA ASN A 263 6.47 -13.18 12.19
C ASN A 263 6.87 -14.07 13.38
N THR A 264 6.15 -15.17 13.55
CA THR A 264 6.61 -16.39 14.23
C THR A 264 6.29 -17.60 13.35
N ARG A 265 7.03 -18.72 13.50
CA ARG A 265 6.75 -19.96 12.77
C ARG A 265 5.34 -20.50 13.06
N GLU A 266 4.83 -20.27 14.25
CA GLU A 266 3.46 -20.62 14.66
C GLU A 266 2.42 -19.74 13.94
N MET A 267 2.72 -18.45 13.71
CA MET A 267 1.86 -17.54 12.95
C MET A 267 1.66 -17.98 11.50
N ASP A 268 2.66 -18.61 10.87
CA ASP A 268 2.56 -19.11 9.49
C ASP A 268 1.53 -20.25 9.37
N GLU A 269 1.50 -21.17 10.35
CA GLU A 269 0.52 -22.25 10.38
C GLU A 269 -0.90 -21.73 10.65
N HIS A 270 -1.04 -20.80 11.60
CA HIS A 270 -2.32 -20.13 11.86
C HIS A 270 -2.82 -19.34 10.65
N TYR A 271 -1.91 -18.66 9.93
CA TYR A 271 -2.23 -17.94 8.71
C TYR A 271 -2.74 -18.89 7.62
N LYS A 272 -2.05 -20.01 7.35
CA LYS A 272 -2.50 -21.01 6.38
C LYS A 272 -3.88 -21.57 6.70
N GLN A 273 -4.13 -21.88 7.98
CA GLN A 273 -5.43 -22.38 8.43
C GLN A 273 -6.54 -21.34 8.26
N ALA A 274 -6.28 -20.09 8.64
CA ALA A 274 -7.24 -19.01 8.45
C ALA A 274 -7.52 -18.73 6.97
N VAL A 275 -6.49 -18.78 6.12
CA VAL A 275 -6.62 -18.63 4.67
C VAL A 275 -7.52 -19.74 4.10
N ALA A 276 -7.28 -21.00 4.46
CA ALA A 276 -8.11 -22.13 4.03
C ALA A 276 -9.57 -22.01 4.52
N CYS A 277 -9.78 -21.47 5.73
CA CYS A 277 -11.12 -21.22 6.26
C CYS A 277 -11.85 -20.10 5.52
N MET A 278 -11.16 -18.99 5.28
CA MET A 278 -11.72 -17.87 4.53
C MET A 278 -12.04 -18.28 3.10
N ASP A 279 -11.19 -19.10 2.48
CA ASP A 279 -11.42 -19.68 1.16
C ASP A 279 -12.73 -20.47 1.12
N ARG A 280 -12.94 -21.40 2.06
CA ARG A 280 -14.18 -22.18 2.19
C ARG A 280 -15.39 -21.31 2.47
N ALA A 281 -15.29 -20.38 3.42
CA ALA A 281 -16.38 -19.47 3.77
C ALA A 281 -16.81 -18.65 2.56
N THR A 282 -15.84 -18.12 1.82
CA THR A 282 -16.08 -17.35 0.60
C THR A 282 -16.72 -18.22 -0.49
N THR A 283 -16.22 -19.45 -0.73
CA THR A 283 -16.84 -20.39 -1.68
C THR A 283 -18.31 -20.61 -1.36
N VAL A 284 -18.63 -20.98 -0.12
CA VAL A 284 -19.99 -21.31 0.32
C VAL A 284 -20.93 -20.13 0.10
N VAL A 285 -20.51 -18.92 0.46
CA VAL A 285 -21.37 -17.74 0.25
C VAL A 285 -21.52 -17.41 -1.22
N LEU A 286 -20.44 -17.45 -2.02
CA LEU A 286 -20.52 -17.16 -3.46
C LEU A 286 -21.45 -18.14 -4.20
N GLU A 287 -21.36 -19.44 -3.89
CA GLU A 287 -22.25 -20.46 -4.45
C GLU A 287 -23.72 -20.22 -4.06
N ARG A 288 -23.99 -19.87 -2.79
CA ARG A 288 -25.35 -19.46 -2.34
C ARG A 288 -25.88 -18.24 -3.07
N LYS A 289 -25.01 -17.37 -3.59
CA LYS A 289 -25.37 -16.19 -4.42
C LYS A 289 -25.39 -16.49 -5.93
N GLY A 290 -25.24 -17.76 -6.32
CA GLY A 290 -25.25 -18.20 -7.71
C GLY A 290 -24.05 -17.74 -8.52
N ILE A 291 -22.89 -17.57 -7.87
CA ILE A 291 -21.62 -17.24 -8.52
C ILE A 291 -20.84 -18.54 -8.71
N ASN A 292 -20.48 -18.87 -9.95
CA ASN A 292 -19.76 -20.09 -10.26
C ASN A 292 -18.27 -19.94 -9.93
N VAL A 293 -17.89 -20.41 -8.75
CA VAL A 293 -16.51 -20.33 -8.24
C VAL A 293 -15.52 -21.09 -9.13
N GLN A 294 -15.94 -22.17 -9.79
CA GLN A 294 -15.06 -22.93 -10.69
C GLN A 294 -14.80 -22.18 -12.00
N ALA A 295 -15.77 -21.43 -12.51
CA ALA A 295 -15.60 -20.58 -13.69
C ALA A 295 -14.67 -19.38 -13.44
N LEU A 296 -14.52 -18.96 -12.18
CA LEU A 296 -13.49 -17.99 -11.77
C LEU A 296 -12.06 -18.51 -11.99
N LEU A 297 -11.87 -19.84 -11.93
CA LEU A 297 -10.57 -20.51 -11.94
C LEU A 297 -10.09 -20.92 -13.35
N THR A 298 -10.93 -20.84 -14.37
CA THR A 298 -10.63 -21.45 -15.69
C THR A 298 -10.29 -20.43 -16.79
N SER A 299 -10.43 -19.12 -16.58
CA SER A 299 -10.12 -18.12 -17.61
C SER A 299 -8.60 -17.91 -17.85
N ALA A 300 -7.73 -18.44 -16.99
CA ALA A 300 -6.28 -18.25 -17.10
C ALA A 300 -5.54 -19.32 -17.93
N SER A 301 -6.19 -20.44 -18.26
CA SER A 301 -5.49 -21.58 -18.92
C SER A 301 -5.35 -21.44 -20.44
N SER A 302 -6.10 -20.54 -21.09
CA SER A 302 -6.06 -20.36 -22.55
C SER A 302 -5.06 -19.31 -23.05
N GLY A 303 -4.53 -18.43 -22.19
CA GLY A 303 -3.57 -17.38 -22.57
C GLY A 303 -2.10 -17.70 -22.25
N CYS A 304 -1.84 -18.64 -21.34
CA CYS A 304 -0.50 -18.80 -20.75
C CYS A 304 0.47 -19.67 -21.59
N ALA A 305 0.01 -20.30 -22.66
CA ALA A 305 0.84 -21.18 -23.50
C ALA A 305 1.82 -20.44 -24.42
N HIS A 306 1.71 -19.10 -24.58
CA HIS A 306 2.57 -18.35 -25.51
C HIS A 306 3.64 -17.47 -24.85
N ALA A 307 3.56 -17.21 -23.54
CA ALA A 307 4.51 -16.33 -22.85
C ALA A 307 5.69 -17.07 -22.18
N ALA A 308 5.66 -18.41 -22.10
CA ALA A 308 6.65 -19.22 -21.39
C ALA A 308 7.98 -19.43 -22.15
N ARG A 309 8.36 -18.54 -23.06
CA ARG A 309 9.66 -18.61 -23.78
C ARG A 309 10.56 -17.39 -23.68
N SER A 310 10.22 -16.37 -22.88
CA SER A 310 11.08 -15.20 -22.73
C SER A 310 11.12 -14.68 -21.30
N GLN A 311 11.78 -15.40 -20.40
CA GLN A 311 12.31 -14.84 -19.16
C GLN A 311 13.34 -15.80 -18.56
N LEU A 312 14.57 -15.73 -19.08
CA LEU A 312 15.77 -16.12 -18.36
C LEU A 312 16.50 -14.84 -17.95
N ALA A 313 16.87 -14.78 -16.67
CA ALA A 313 17.76 -13.82 -16.01
C ALA A 313 17.23 -12.40 -15.73
N ALA A 314 16.81 -12.17 -14.48
CA ALA A 314 17.06 -10.90 -13.80
C ALA A 314 18.35 -11.07 -12.99
N PRO A 315 19.42 -10.27 -13.22
CA PRO A 315 20.52 -10.21 -12.28
C PRO A 315 20.19 -9.26 -11.13
N MET A 316 20.71 -9.60 -9.96
CA MET A 316 20.83 -8.70 -8.83
C MET A 316 21.45 -7.36 -9.25
N LEU A 317 20.99 -6.29 -8.59
CA LEU A 317 21.54 -4.94 -8.66
C LEU A 317 23.06 -4.94 -8.47
N SER A 318 23.79 -4.87 -9.57
CA SER A 318 25.09 -4.22 -9.65
C SER A 318 24.95 -3.04 -10.63
N LEU A 319 25.18 -1.83 -10.13
CA LEU A 319 25.32 -0.64 -10.98
C LEU A 319 26.44 -0.89 -12.00
N PRO A 320 26.25 -0.57 -13.29
CA PRO A 320 27.35 -0.69 -14.25
C PRO A 320 28.38 0.42 -13.97
N LEU A 321 29.56 0.03 -13.53
CA LEU A 321 30.77 0.82 -13.70
C LEU A 321 31.08 0.86 -15.20
N PHE A 322 30.84 2.00 -15.85
CA PHE A 322 31.37 2.22 -17.20
C PHE A 322 32.89 2.42 -17.13
N PRO A 323 33.66 1.89 -18.10
CA PRO A 323 35.11 2.06 -18.15
C PRO A 323 35.45 3.49 -18.59
N MET A 324 36.45 4.08 -17.92
CA MET A 324 37.14 5.28 -18.41
C MET A 324 37.88 4.94 -19.70
N GLU A 325 37.40 5.45 -20.84
CA GLU A 325 38.25 5.59 -22.02
C GLU A 325 39.05 6.89 -21.92
N SER A 326 40.35 6.73 -21.75
CA SER A 326 41.36 7.75 -22.03
C SER A 326 41.33 8.09 -23.51
N GLN A 327 40.94 9.32 -23.86
CA GLN A 327 41.33 9.90 -25.14
C GLN A 327 42.45 10.90 -24.92
N SER A 328 43.61 10.48 -25.43
CA SER A 328 44.83 11.23 -25.58
C SER A 328 44.63 12.44 -26.50
N ALA A 329 45.31 13.52 -26.10
CA ALA A 329 45.84 14.60 -26.90
C ALA A 329 45.69 14.52 -28.44
N VAL A 330 45.12 15.58 -29.01
CA VAL A 330 45.61 16.16 -30.27
C VAL A 330 45.85 17.65 -30.02
N CYS A 331 47.09 18.07 -30.27
CA CYS A 331 47.62 19.42 -30.13
C CYS A 331 46.94 20.42 -31.09
N ILE A 332 46.86 21.68 -30.62
CA ILE A 332 47.62 22.78 -31.20
C ILE A 332 48.47 23.38 -30.09
#